data_AF-A0A2G7FYK8-F1
#
_entry.id   AF-A0A2G7FYK8-F1
#
_cell.length_a   1.000
_cell.length_b   1.000
_cell.length_c   1.000
_cell.angle_alpha   90.00
_cell.angle_beta   90.00
_cell.angle_gamma   90.00
#
_symmetry.space_group_name_H-M   'P 1'
#
loop_
_entity.id
_entity.type
_entity.pdbx_description
1 polymer ?
#
loop_
_entity_poly.entity_id
_entity_poly.type
_entity_poly.pdbx_seq_one_letter_code
_entity_poly.pdbx_strand_id
1 'polypeptide(L)'
;MPCDVDKNPEAEEKPQEEEKPEAEGEGTDDGDEREPMYDNTDYDHVRFDPIWYGDYPGDEMPPGDSARYHQMVGSSRTIFHMCGRPDVVRTIDDPAYVIDDEIVAIPIGCFPVSFLLSRYQEEGILPWDHVPGLQSGAVRKCSIPASVTGTVTTQELQTLYPFSRQDNRNFHKFEKDVIAHFTDGLLQRKDTLFRRLSLFALEQSLAFFLPVISSTNADNEFGPGIHTTESLLTAKKYAGRTGAIMVFSTPDERSLKCWEPTGDEWRRLTAKWIGLSLSDIGVPPDYQTVDVIKGVTSTDQSKAQRQNRFLNPDDVKQTVFVSYRGCESLRRELKAIIFIECSE
;
A
#
# COMPACT_ATOMS: atom_id res chain seq x y z
N MET A 1 -13.22 65.51 -25.22
CA MET A 1 -13.41 66.53 -24.17
C MET A 1 -14.29 65.92 -23.09
N PRO A 2 -13.88 65.96 -21.82
CA PRO A 2 -14.55 65.29 -20.72
C PRO A 2 -15.62 66.19 -20.09
N CYS A 3 -16.69 65.61 -19.55
CA CYS A 3 -17.55 66.23 -18.56
C CYS A 3 -18.02 65.13 -17.60
N ASP A 4 -17.30 64.98 -16.50
CA ASP A 4 -17.86 64.52 -15.22
C ASP A 4 -18.81 65.60 -14.67
N VAL A 5 -19.88 65.20 -13.97
CA VAL A 5 -20.23 65.68 -12.62
C VAL A 5 -21.38 64.83 -12.06
N ASP A 6 -21.12 64.27 -10.88
CA ASP A 6 -21.99 63.58 -9.91
C ASP A 6 -23.28 64.31 -9.50
N LYS A 7 -24.29 63.53 -9.07
CA LYS A 7 -24.92 63.64 -7.73
C LYS A 7 -26.02 62.58 -7.49
N ASN A 8 -25.80 61.78 -6.45
CA ASN A 8 -26.74 60.92 -5.68
C ASN A 8 -27.52 61.81 -4.65
N PRO A 9 -28.41 61.33 -3.72
CA PRO A 9 -29.09 60.03 -3.51
C PRO A 9 -30.60 60.17 -3.04
N GLU A 10 -31.16 59.11 -2.43
CA GLU A 10 -32.40 58.98 -1.60
C GLU A 10 -33.72 58.62 -2.34
N ALA A 11 -34.59 57.72 -1.88
CA ALA A 11 -34.61 56.78 -0.75
C ALA A 11 -35.69 55.67 -0.99
N GLU A 12 -35.43 54.52 -0.37
CA GLU A 12 -36.34 53.50 0.20
C GLU A 12 -37.78 53.30 -0.30
N GLU A 13 -38.09 52.06 -0.73
CA GLU A 13 -39.16 51.27 -0.10
C GLU A 13 -38.96 49.76 -0.38
N LYS A 14 -38.89 48.96 0.70
CA LYS A 14 -38.97 47.49 0.70
C LYS A 14 -40.42 47.04 0.38
N PRO A 15 -40.64 45.83 -0.15
CA PRO A 15 -41.10 44.78 0.79
C PRO A 15 -40.60 43.34 0.52
N GLN A 16 -40.30 42.71 1.66
CA GLN A 16 -40.64 41.34 2.11
C GLN A 16 -40.12 40.10 1.35
N GLU A 17 -39.27 39.41 2.10
CA GLU A 17 -38.91 37.99 2.06
C GLU A 17 -40.13 37.06 1.94
N GLU A 18 -40.09 36.17 0.94
CA GLU A 18 -40.71 34.85 1.02
C GLU A 18 -39.58 33.80 1.13
N GLU A 19 -39.46 33.23 2.32
CA GLU A 19 -38.71 32.01 2.60
C GLU A 19 -39.33 30.80 1.87
N LYS A 20 -38.51 30.06 1.13
CA LYS A 20 -38.70 28.61 0.88
C LYS A 20 -37.41 27.97 0.34
N PRO A 21 -37.23 26.65 0.53
CA PRO A 21 -36.18 26.09 1.36
C PRO A 21 -34.97 25.63 0.55
N GLU A 22 -33.83 25.54 1.22
CA GLU A 22 -32.61 24.91 0.75
C GLU A 22 -32.91 23.47 0.32
N ALA A 23 -32.72 23.20 -0.97
CA ALA A 23 -32.64 21.85 -1.48
C ALA A 23 -31.25 21.32 -1.14
N GLU A 24 -31.20 20.51 -0.09
CA GLU A 24 -30.08 19.62 0.21
C GLU A 24 -29.80 18.77 -1.04
N GLY A 25 -28.67 19.06 -1.68
CA GLY A 25 -28.14 18.20 -2.71
C GLY A 25 -27.68 16.91 -2.06
N GLU A 26 -28.35 15.81 -2.39
CA GLU A 26 -27.93 14.43 -2.11
C GLU A 26 -26.47 14.24 -2.52
N GLY A 27 -25.56 14.38 -1.56
CA GLY A 27 -24.29 13.70 -1.60
C GLY A 27 -24.59 12.23 -1.35
N THR A 28 -24.44 11.40 -2.37
CA THR A 28 -24.28 9.96 -2.17
C THR A 28 -22.95 9.76 -1.44
N ASP A 29 -23.03 9.84 -0.12
CA ASP A 29 -22.04 9.34 0.81
C ASP A 29 -22.08 7.81 0.67
N ASP A 30 -21.10 7.26 -0.06
CA ASP A 30 -20.76 5.85 0.02
C ASP A 30 -20.29 5.60 1.45
N GLY A 31 -21.28 5.44 2.34
CA GLY A 31 -21.09 5.16 3.74
C GLY A 31 -20.26 3.89 3.86
N ASP A 32 -18.99 4.08 4.16
CA ASP A 32 -18.10 3.06 4.68
C ASP A 32 -18.87 2.48 5.89
N GLU A 33 -19.53 1.32 5.73
CA GLU A 33 -20.26 0.58 6.77
C GLU A 33 -19.27 0.05 7.82
N ARG A 34 -18.40 0.93 8.34
CA ARG A 34 -17.59 0.65 9.52
C ARG A 34 -18.55 0.57 10.68
N GLU A 35 -18.66 -0.62 11.26
CA GLU A 35 -19.29 -0.82 12.55
C GLU A 35 -18.77 0.27 13.52
N PRO A 36 -19.65 1.00 14.21
CA PRO A 36 -19.25 2.13 15.05
C PRO A 36 -18.32 1.64 16.15
N MET A 37 -17.08 2.12 16.11
CA MET A 37 -16.13 1.90 17.19
C MET A 37 -16.45 2.92 18.29
N TYR A 38 -16.82 2.44 19.48
CA TYR A 38 -17.12 3.33 20.61
C TYR A 38 -15.87 4.15 20.97
N ASP A 39 -16.08 5.43 21.27
CA ASP A 39 -15.03 6.31 21.77
C ASP A 39 -14.65 5.89 23.19
N ASN A 40 -13.35 5.83 23.49
CA ASN A 40 -12.80 5.46 24.80
C ASN A 40 -13.22 6.42 25.92
N THR A 41 -13.86 7.55 25.60
CA THR A 41 -14.32 8.54 26.59
C THR A 41 -15.62 8.17 27.31
N ASP A 42 -16.43 7.26 26.75
CA ASP A 42 -17.67 6.75 27.39
C ASP A 42 -17.51 5.30 27.89
N TYR A 43 -16.26 4.93 28.16
CA TYR A 43 -15.87 3.58 28.51
C TYR A 43 -16.20 3.27 29.98
N ASP A 44 -17.09 2.32 30.22
CA ASP A 44 -17.42 1.85 31.56
C ASP A 44 -16.29 0.97 32.12
N HIS A 45 -15.30 1.62 32.73
CA HIS A 45 -14.15 0.97 33.38
C HIS A 45 -14.53 0.08 34.58
N VAL A 46 -15.79 0.10 35.04
CA VAL A 46 -16.27 -0.80 36.10
C VAL A 46 -16.72 -2.14 35.50
N ARG A 47 -17.19 -2.13 34.25
CA ARG A 47 -17.76 -3.29 33.58
C ARG A 47 -16.83 -3.97 32.59
N PHE A 48 -15.84 -3.26 32.05
CA PHE A 48 -14.97 -3.78 30.99
C PHE A 48 -13.48 -3.58 31.29
N ASP A 49 -12.69 -4.62 31.04
CA ASP A 49 -11.23 -4.64 31.24
C ASP A 49 -10.50 -3.80 30.21
N PRO A 50 -9.42 -3.08 30.57
CA PRO A 50 -8.70 -2.19 29.65
C PRO A 50 -8.21 -2.89 28.38
N ILE A 51 -8.09 -2.10 27.31
CA ILE A 51 -7.47 -2.50 26.04
C ILE A 51 -6.10 -1.83 25.89
N TRP A 52 -5.14 -2.58 25.37
CA TRP A 52 -3.79 -2.13 25.07
C TRP A 52 -3.53 -2.17 23.57
N TYR A 53 -3.08 -1.04 23.01
CA TYR A 53 -2.63 -0.94 21.62
C TYR A 53 -1.10 -1.05 21.57
N GLY A 54 -0.58 -2.27 21.54
CA GLY A 54 0.86 -2.55 21.55
C GLY A 54 1.31 -3.30 22.81
N ASP A 55 1.99 -2.61 23.72
CA ASP A 55 2.66 -3.23 24.87
C ASP A 55 1.66 -3.63 25.97
N TYR A 56 1.33 -4.92 26.02
CA TYR A 56 0.51 -5.52 27.08
C TYR A 56 1.34 -5.67 28.37
N PRO A 57 0.85 -5.20 29.54
CA PRO A 57 1.62 -5.15 30.78
C PRO A 57 1.68 -6.49 31.55
N GLY A 58 1.03 -7.55 31.07
CA GLY A 58 1.02 -8.85 31.73
C GLY A 58 2.31 -9.65 31.50
N ASP A 59 2.70 -10.44 32.51
CA ASP A 59 3.92 -11.26 32.49
C ASP A 59 3.86 -12.44 31.49
N GLU A 60 2.66 -12.90 31.15
CA GLU A 60 2.41 -13.93 30.14
C GLU A 60 1.62 -13.34 28.97
N MET A 61 2.26 -13.30 27.80
CA MET A 61 1.59 -12.95 26.54
C MET A 61 0.54 -14.04 26.23
N PRO A 62 -0.70 -13.69 25.86
CA PRO A 62 -1.66 -14.69 25.43
C PRO A 62 -1.12 -15.51 24.24
N PRO A 63 -1.50 -16.79 24.14
CA PRO A 63 -0.97 -17.70 23.13
C PRO A 63 -1.19 -17.15 21.71
N GLY A 64 -0.10 -16.90 20.99
CA GLY A 64 -0.10 -16.35 19.64
C GLY A 64 1.32 -16.32 19.04
N ASP A 65 1.46 -16.73 17.78
CA ASP A 65 2.72 -17.16 17.15
C ASP A 65 3.75 -16.05 16.86
N SER A 66 3.60 -14.82 17.36
CA SER A 66 4.62 -13.77 17.25
C SER A 66 4.41 -12.63 18.23
N ALA A 67 5.18 -12.65 19.31
CA ALA A 67 5.12 -11.72 20.45
C ALA A 67 5.39 -10.21 20.15
N ARG A 68 5.38 -9.75 18.89
CA ARG A 68 5.81 -8.38 18.53
C ARG A 68 4.89 -7.60 17.59
N TYR A 69 3.76 -8.15 17.14
CA TYR A 69 2.93 -7.49 16.12
C TYR A 69 1.43 -7.69 16.35
N HIS A 70 0.91 -7.16 17.46
CA HIS A 70 -0.53 -7.08 17.73
C HIS A 70 -0.99 -5.63 17.59
N GLN A 71 -2.16 -5.43 16.99
CA GLN A 71 -2.77 -4.09 16.93
C GLN A 71 -3.51 -3.75 18.23
N MET A 72 -4.04 -4.76 18.93
CA MET A 72 -4.89 -4.60 20.09
C MET A 72 -4.83 -5.85 20.95
N VAL A 73 -4.72 -5.69 22.27
CA VAL A 73 -4.77 -6.77 23.25
C VAL A 73 -5.78 -6.39 24.32
N GLY A 74 -6.61 -7.33 24.76
CA GLY A 74 -7.60 -7.08 25.82
C GLY A 74 -8.55 -8.25 25.98
N SER A 75 -9.48 -8.15 26.93
CA SER A 75 -10.54 -9.14 27.08
C SER A 75 -11.39 -9.21 25.80
N SER A 76 -11.75 -10.43 25.40
CA SER A 76 -12.63 -10.68 24.26
C SER A 76 -13.95 -9.91 24.37
N ARG A 77 -14.54 -9.89 25.57
CA ARG A 77 -15.75 -9.15 25.91
C ARG A 77 -15.58 -7.65 25.67
N THR A 78 -14.50 -7.05 26.17
CA THR A 78 -14.23 -5.63 25.96
C THR A 78 -14.06 -5.31 24.47
N ILE A 79 -13.34 -6.15 23.74
CA ILE A 79 -13.08 -5.95 22.31
C ILE A 79 -14.40 -5.96 21.52
N PHE A 80 -15.31 -6.90 21.78
CA PHE A 80 -16.63 -6.90 21.15
C PHE A 80 -17.45 -5.67 21.52
N HIS A 81 -17.42 -5.25 22.79
CA HIS A 81 -18.11 -4.04 23.20
C HIS A 81 -17.62 -2.83 22.41
N MET A 82 -16.30 -2.63 22.36
CA MET A 82 -15.65 -1.51 21.69
C MET A 82 -15.91 -1.47 20.19
N CYS A 83 -16.03 -2.62 19.55
CA CYS A 83 -16.33 -2.72 18.13
C CYS A 83 -17.84 -2.72 17.82
N GLY A 84 -18.69 -2.25 18.74
CA GLY A 84 -20.11 -2.08 18.40
C GLY A 84 -20.96 -3.33 18.55
N ARG A 85 -20.49 -4.37 19.25
CA ARG A 85 -21.12 -5.71 19.31
C ARG A 85 -21.64 -6.11 20.71
N PRO A 86 -22.59 -5.35 21.28
CA PRO A 86 -23.18 -5.67 22.59
C PRO A 86 -24.02 -6.95 22.56
N ASP A 87 -24.45 -7.40 21.38
CA ASP A 87 -25.12 -8.68 21.16
C ASP A 87 -24.21 -9.86 21.53
N VAL A 88 -22.96 -9.83 21.07
CA VAL A 88 -21.97 -10.88 21.37
C VAL A 88 -21.55 -10.83 22.85
N VAL A 89 -21.41 -9.64 23.42
CA VAL A 89 -21.13 -9.46 24.85
C VAL A 89 -22.19 -10.12 25.72
N ARG A 90 -23.48 -10.02 25.35
CA ARG A 90 -24.56 -10.70 26.08
C ARG A 90 -24.45 -12.21 25.99
N THR A 91 -24.00 -12.75 24.86
CA THR A 91 -23.76 -14.19 24.69
C THR A 91 -22.60 -14.66 25.56
N ILE A 92 -21.54 -13.86 25.71
CA ILE A 92 -20.44 -14.14 26.64
C ILE A 92 -20.92 -14.10 28.10
N ASP A 93 -21.78 -13.15 28.44
CA ASP A 93 -22.36 -13.01 29.79
C ASP A 93 -23.43 -14.07 30.12
N ASP A 94 -23.94 -14.80 29.13
CA ASP A 94 -25.04 -15.74 29.31
C ASP A 94 -24.50 -17.10 29.80
N PRO A 95 -24.90 -17.56 31.00
CA PRO A 95 -24.40 -18.81 31.59
C PRO A 95 -24.78 -20.07 30.80
N ALA A 96 -25.69 -19.97 29.82
CA ALA A 96 -26.01 -21.06 28.91
C ALA A 96 -24.91 -21.32 27.86
N TYR A 97 -24.01 -20.35 27.64
CA TYR A 97 -22.89 -20.46 26.72
C TYR A 97 -21.57 -20.68 27.48
N VAL A 98 -20.64 -21.39 26.85
CA VAL A 98 -19.31 -21.70 27.41
C VAL A 98 -18.26 -20.83 26.71
N ILE A 99 -18.48 -19.50 26.70
CA ILE A 99 -17.50 -18.56 26.17
C ILE A 99 -16.75 -17.97 27.35
N ASP A 100 -15.50 -18.39 27.52
CA ASP A 100 -14.64 -17.81 28.53
C ASP A 100 -14.21 -16.41 28.09
N ASP A 101 -14.27 -15.45 29.01
CA ASP A 101 -13.76 -14.11 28.75
C ASP A 101 -12.22 -14.10 28.87
N GLU A 102 -11.56 -14.49 27.78
CA GLU A 102 -10.12 -14.57 27.69
C GLU A 102 -9.47 -13.25 27.22
N ILE A 103 -8.23 -13.02 27.68
CA ILE A 103 -7.38 -11.98 27.10
C ILE A 103 -6.86 -12.46 25.75
N VAL A 104 -7.20 -11.72 24.70
CA VAL A 104 -6.88 -12.05 23.31
C VAL A 104 -6.06 -10.94 22.68
N ALA A 105 -5.13 -11.34 21.82
CA ALA A 105 -4.30 -10.42 21.05
C ALA A 105 -4.71 -10.46 19.57
N ILE A 106 -5.11 -9.33 19.03
CA ILE A 106 -5.54 -9.18 17.64
C ILE A 106 -4.31 -8.87 16.76
N PRO A 107 -4.04 -9.67 15.71
CA PRO A 107 -2.93 -9.41 14.80
C PRO A 107 -3.09 -8.09 14.04
N ILE A 108 -1.97 -7.47 13.65
CA ILE A 108 -1.98 -6.27 12.81
C ILE A 108 -2.67 -6.55 11.48
N GLY A 109 -3.63 -5.68 11.10
CA GLY A 109 -4.33 -5.73 9.82
C GLY A 109 -5.55 -6.65 9.80
N CYS A 110 -5.90 -7.27 10.93
CA CYS A 110 -7.15 -8.02 11.08
C CYS A 110 -8.27 -7.12 11.62
N PHE A 111 -9.51 -7.33 11.20
CA PHE A 111 -10.65 -6.70 11.90
C PHE A 111 -10.94 -7.47 13.20
N PRO A 112 -10.94 -6.83 14.39
CA PRO A 112 -11.02 -7.54 15.67
C PRO A 112 -12.21 -8.48 15.82
N VAL A 113 -13.41 -8.00 15.48
CA VAL A 113 -14.66 -8.77 15.56
C VAL A 113 -14.58 -10.00 14.65
N SER A 114 -14.19 -9.82 13.38
CA SER A 114 -14.09 -10.92 12.44
C SER A 114 -13.06 -11.97 12.88
N PHE A 115 -11.92 -11.54 13.42
CA PHE A 115 -10.89 -12.45 13.90
C PHE A 115 -11.39 -13.33 15.05
N LEU A 116 -11.95 -12.72 16.10
CA LEU A 116 -12.44 -13.46 17.27
C LEU A 116 -13.62 -14.37 16.95
N LEU A 117 -14.56 -13.86 16.15
CA LEU A 117 -15.69 -14.64 15.68
C LEU A 117 -15.25 -15.87 14.88
N SER A 118 -14.30 -15.71 13.96
CA SER A 118 -13.76 -16.83 13.19
C SER A 118 -13.11 -17.88 14.09
N ARG A 119 -12.33 -17.44 15.08
CA ARG A 119 -11.71 -18.34 16.06
C ARG A 119 -12.74 -19.13 16.86
N TYR A 120 -13.75 -18.46 17.43
CA TYR A 120 -14.80 -19.15 18.19
C TYR A 120 -15.67 -20.08 17.34
N GLN A 121 -15.82 -19.77 16.05
CA GLN A 121 -16.48 -20.66 15.10
C GLN A 121 -15.64 -21.93 14.85
N GLU A 122 -14.32 -21.77 14.65
CA GLU A 122 -13.40 -22.89 14.44
C GLU A 122 -13.30 -23.80 15.66
N GLU A 123 -13.31 -23.22 16.86
CA GLU A 123 -13.32 -23.94 18.14
C GLU A 123 -14.70 -24.53 18.48
N GLY A 124 -15.75 -24.19 17.72
CA GLY A 124 -17.11 -24.69 17.92
C GLY A 124 -17.80 -24.14 19.17
N ILE A 125 -17.32 -22.99 19.67
CA ILE A 125 -17.79 -22.34 20.90
C ILE A 125 -19.09 -21.57 20.67
N LEU A 126 -19.28 -20.97 19.48
CA LEU A 126 -20.37 -20.04 19.21
C LEU A 126 -21.29 -20.52 18.06
N PRO A 127 -22.61 -20.68 18.29
CA PRO A 127 -23.55 -21.08 17.24
C PRO A 127 -23.90 -19.90 16.32
N TRP A 128 -23.36 -19.94 15.09
CA TRP A 128 -23.47 -18.87 14.07
C TRP A 128 -24.89 -18.42 13.74
N ASP A 129 -25.86 -19.32 13.90
CA ASP A 129 -27.26 -19.03 13.59
C ASP A 129 -27.89 -17.99 14.55
N HIS A 130 -27.21 -17.63 15.64
CA HIS A 130 -27.77 -16.83 16.73
C HIS A 130 -27.19 -15.42 16.84
N VAL A 131 -26.22 -15.04 15.99
CA VAL A 131 -25.61 -13.71 16.04
C VAL A 131 -26.24 -12.81 14.97
N PRO A 132 -27.17 -11.89 15.34
CA PRO A 132 -27.86 -11.05 14.38
C PRO A 132 -26.87 -10.08 13.71
N GLY A 133 -26.97 -9.90 12.39
CA GLY A 133 -26.20 -8.88 11.67
C GLY A 133 -24.85 -9.36 11.07
N LEU A 134 -24.38 -10.57 11.39
CA LEU A 134 -23.30 -11.17 10.59
C LEU A 134 -23.88 -11.81 9.33
N GLN A 135 -23.51 -11.30 8.16
CA GLN A 135 -23.66 -12.08 6.94
C GLN A 135 -22.83 -13.35 7.09
N SER A 136 -23.50 -14.50 7.06
CA SER A 136 -22.91 -15.83 7.03
C SER A 136 -22.09 -15.99 5.74
N GLY A 137 -20.86 -15.45 5.71
CA GLY A 137 -20.12 -15.31 4.46
C GLY A 137 -18.63 -14.95 4.54
N ALA A 138 -18.12 -14.42 5.65
CA ALA A 138 -16.74 -13.89 5.64
C ALA A 138 -15.62 -14.95 5.78
N VAL A 139 -15.91 -16.15 6.26
CA VAL A 139 -14.91 -17.24 6.29
C VAL A 139 -15.47 -18.47 5.63
N ARG A 140 -15.23 -18.59 4.32
CA ARG A 140 -15.27 -19.89 3.67
C ARG A 140 -14.29 -20.78 4.43
N LYS A 141 -14.78 -21.90 4.99
CA LYS A 141 -13.91 -23.03 5.33
C LYS A 141 -13.03 -23.29 4.10
N CYS A 142 -11.78 -22.85 4.16
CA CYS A 142 -10.80 -23.19 3.14
C CYS A 142 -10.52 -24.67 3.33
N SER A 143 -11.33 -25.51 2.69
CA SER A 143 -10.98 -26.91 2.52
C SER A 143 -9.65 -26.90 1.81
N ILE A 144 -8.60 -27.36 2.51
CA ILE A 144 -7.31 -27.58 1.90
C ILE A 144 -7.58 -28.45 0.66
N PRO A 145 -7.28 -27.95 -0.57
CA PRO A 145 -7.52 -28.72 -1.78
C PRO A 145 -6.88 -30.09 -1.63
N ALA A 146 -7.54 -31.15 -2.09
CA ALA A 146 -7.03 -32.54 -1.97
C ALA A 146 -5.63 -32.74 -2.59
N SER A 147 -5.17 -31.77 -3.39
CA SER A 147 -3.84 -31.67 -3.97
C SER A 147 -2.73 -31.22 -3.01
N VAL A 148 -3.06 -30.70 -1.82
CA VAL A 148 -2.07 -30.35 -0.80
C VAL A 148 -1.81 -31.58 0.07
N THR A 149 -0.68 -32.24 -0.17
CA THR A 149 -0.23 -33.41 0.59
C THR A 149 0.72 -33.01 1.73
N GLY A 150 0.82 -33.84 2.78
CA GLY A 150 1.76 -33.62 3.89
C GLY A 150 3.25 -33.77 3.53
N THR A 151 3.55 -34.17 2.30
CA THR A 151 4.90 -34.30 1.74
C THR A 151 5.16 -33.19 0.72
N VAL A 152 6.26 -32.46 0.91
CA VAL A 152 6.71 -31.42 -0.02
C VAL A 152 7.15 -32.08 -1.33
N THR A 153 6.41 -31.82 -2.41
CA THR A 153 6.77 -32.25 -3.76
C THR A 153 6.97 -31.03 -4.65
N THR A 154 8.13 -30.94 -5.29
CA THR A 154 8.42 -29.87 -6.26
C THR A 154 7.71 -30.22 -7.56
N GLN A 155 6.68 -29.47 -7.92
CA GLN A 155 6.00 -29.60 -9.22
C GLN A 155 6.30 -28.37 -10.07
N GLU A 156 6.49 -28.58 -11.37
CA GLU A 156 6.59 -27.47 -12.31
C GLU A 156 5.22 -26.78 -12.43
N LEU A 157 5.22 -25.44 -12.44
CA LEU A 157 3.99 -24.65 -12.45
C LEU A 157 3.11 -24.94 -13.69
N GLN A 158 3.74 -25.35 -14.81
CA GLN A 158 3.06 -25.74 -16.04
C GLN A 158 2.25 -27.02 -15.90
N THR A 159 2.71 -27.97 -15.06
CA THR A 159 2.03 -29.26 -14.85
C THR A 159 0.79 -29.08 -13.99
N LEU A 160 0.86 -28.17 -13.02
CA LEU A 160 -0.28 -27.82 -12.15
C LEU A 160 -1.34 -26.99 -12.87
N TYR A 161 -0.91 -26.17 -13.83
CA TYR A 161 -1.80 -25.28 -14.56
C TYR A 161 -1.51 -25.36 -16.07
N PRO A 162 -1.96 -26.43 -16.76
CA PRO A 162 -1.70 -26.62 -18.19
C PRO A 162 -2.29 -25.52 -19.09
N PHE A 163 -3.25 -24.75 -18.56
CA PHE A 163 -3.86 -23.60 -19.24
C PHE A 163 -3.25 -22.25 -18.83
N SER A 164 -2.27 -22.23 -17.90
CA SER A 164 -1.46 -21.04 -17.65
C SER A 164 -0.62 -20.79 -18.88
N ARG A 165 -1.15 -19.99 -19.80
CA ARG A 165 -0.43 -19.57 -21.01
C ARG A 165 0.89 -18.95 -20.56
N GLN A 166 1.99 -19.60 -20.92
CA GLN A 166 3.28 -18.92 -20.92
C GLN A 166 3.14 -17.73 -21.84
N ASP A 167 3.12 -16.56 -21.21
CA ASP A 167 2.97 -15.29 -21.87
C ASP A 167 4.29 -15.03 -22.59
N ASN A 168 4.41 -15.52 -23.83
CA ASN A 168 5.44 -15.11 -24.77
C ASN A 168 5.15 -13.66 -25.14
N ARG A 169 5.39 -12.76 -24.18
CA ARG A 169 5.16 -11.33 -24.30
C ARG A 169 6.09 -10.83 -25.38
N ASN A 170 5.51 -10.50 -26.52
CA ASN A 170 6.23 -9.96 -27.65
C ASN A 170 6.54 -8.47 -27.37
N PHE A 171 7.41 -8.22 -26.39
CA PHE A 171 7.69 -6.89 -25.88
C PHE A 171 8.24 -5.94 -26.96
N HIS A 172 8.95 -6.48 -27.95
CA HIS A 172 9.41 -5.73 -29.11
C HIS A 172 8.26 -5.18 -29.95
N LYS A 173 7.13 -5.91 -30.03
CA LYS A 173 5.93 -5.41 -30.70
C LYS A 173 5.35 -4.22 -29.93
N PHE A 174 5.21 -4.36 -28.62
CA PHE A 174 4.74 -3.26 -27.76
C PHE A 174 5.62 -2.02 -27.91
N GLU A 175 6.94 -2.17 -27.80
CA GLU A 175 7.89 -1.06 -27.92
C GLU A 175 7.76 -0.37 -29.27
N LYS A 176 7.71 -1.12 -30.37
CA LYS A 176 7.52 -0.59 -31.72
C LYS A 176 6.19 0.17 -31.86
N ASP A 177 5.09 -0.41 -31.37
CA ASP A 177 3.76 0.17 -31.47
C ASP A 177 3.68 1.48 -30.67
N VAL A 178 4.18 1.47 -29.44
CA VAL A 178 4.21 2.67 -28.58
C VAL A 178 5.11 3.74 -29.17
N ILE A 179 6.32 3.41 -29.64
CA ILE A 179 7.22 4.36 -30.29
C ILE A 179 6.55 5.01 -31.51
N ALA A 180 5.76 4.26 -32.29
CA ALA A 180 5.05 4.80 -33.44
C ALA A 180 4.01 5.87 -33.07
N HIS A 181 3.47 5.84 -31.85
CA HIS A 181 2.55 6.88 -31.37
C HIS A 181 3.26 8.20 -30.99
N PHE A 182 4.56 8.16 -30.70
CA PHE A 182 5.37 9.33 -30.32
C PHE A 182 6.26 9.78 -31.49
N THR A 183 5.62 10.40 -32.48
CA THR A 183 6.29 10.87 -33.72
C THR A 183 7.34 11.96 -33.53
N ASP A 184 7.33 12.63 -32.37
CA ASP A 184 8.31 13.65 -31.96
C ASP A 184 9.62 13.06 -31.43
N GLY A 185 9.72 11.72 -31.44
CA GLY A 185 10.88 10.98 -30.97
C GLY A 185 11.08 11.03 -29.46
N LEU A 186 10.08 11.46 -28.66
CA LEU A 186 10.19 11.60 -27.21
C LEU A 186 10.78 10.34 -26.56
N LEU A 187 10.25 9.17 -26.90
CA LEU A 187 10.66 7.90 -26.28
C LEU A 187 12.03 7.38 -26.74
N GLN A 188 12.59 7.97 -27.79
CA GLN A 188 13.88 7.57 -28.37
C GLN A 188 15.02 8.45 -27.87
N ARG A 189 14.72 9.53 -27.13
CA ARG A 189 15.76 10.42 -26.63
C ARG A 189 16.50 9.77 -25.47
N LYS A 190 17.81 10.00 -25.41
CA LYS A 190 18.69 9.46 -24.38
C LYS A 190 18.43 10.05 -22.99
N ASP A 191 17.76 11.19 -22.93
CA ASP A 191 17.36 11.91 -21.72
C ASP A 191 15.91 11.61 -21.33
N THR A 192 15.46 10.37 -21.56
CA THR A 192 14.10 9.93 -21.19
C THR A 192 14.16 8.95 -20.04
N LEU A 193 13.36 9.21 -19.01
CA LEU A 193 13.21 8.37 -17.84
C LEU A 193 11.79 7.80 -17.81
N PHE A 194 11.69 6.52 -17.46
CA PHE A 194 10.43 5.78 -17.40
C PHE A 194 10.18 5.31 -15.97
N ARG A 195 8.99 5.62 -15.44
CA ARG A 195 8.50 5.08 -14.16
C ARG A 195 7.32 4.18 -14.42
N ARG A 196 7.43 2.91 -14.05
CA ARG A 196 6.33 1.94 -14.10
C ARG A 196 5.49 2.00 -12.84
N LEU A 197 4.17 1.86 -13.00
CA LEU A 197 3.19 1.92 -11.91
C LEU A 197 2.04 0.95 -12.19
N SER A 198 1.43 0.40 -11.14
CA SER A 198 0.06 -0.09 -11.24
C SER A 198 -0.89 1.10 -11.42
N LEU A 199 -2.12 0.87 -11.87
CA LEU A 199 -3.09 1.97 -12.02
C LEU A 199 -3.38 2.65 -10.67
N PHE A 200 -3.52 1.88 -9.60
CA PHE A 200 -3.65 2.42 -8.24
C PHE A 200 -2.44 3.26 -7.82
N ALA A 201 -1.21 2.78 -8.08
CA ALA A 201 0.00 3.54 -7.75
C ALA A 201 0.15 4.80 -8.61
N LEU A 202 -0.37 4.80 -9.84
CA LEU A 202 -0.46 5.98 -10.69
C LEU A 202 -1.40 7.02 -10.09
N GLU A 203 -2.61 6.62 -9.73
CA GLU A 203 -3.59 7.50 -9.08
C GLU A 203 -3.01 8.17 -7.83
N GLN A 204 -2.40 7.37 -6.95
CA GLN A 204 -1.72 7.87 -5.75
C GLN A 204 -0.56 8.80 -6.08
N SER A 205 0.23 8.50 -7.13
CA SER A 205 1.33 9.36 -7.56
C SER A 205 0.86 10.69 -8.15
N LEU A 206 -0.32 10.71 -8.79
CA LEU A 206 -0.93 11.93 -9.33
C LEU A 206 -1.52 12.81 -8.23
N ALA A 207 -2.05 12.20 -7.16
CA ALA A 207 -2.48 12.93 -5.97
C ALA A 207 -1.29 13.46 -5.15
N PHE A 208 -0.30 12.59 -4.89
CA PHE A 208 0.88 12.91 -4.08
C PHE A 208 2.16 12.38 -4.73
N PHE A 209 2.92 13.29 -5.34
CA PHE A 209 4.18 12.96 -6.00
C PHE A 209 5.37 13.00 -5.01
N LEU A 210 5.41 12.02 -4.11
CA LEU A 210 6.39 11.93 -3.02
C LEU A 210 7.22 10.63 -3.11
N PRO A 211 8.41 10.58 -2.46
CA PRO A 211 9.10 9.32 -2.20
C PRO A 211 8.20 8.35 -1.44
N VAL A 212 8.04 7.12 -1.92
CA VAL A 212 7.23 6.10 -1.25
C VAL A 212 8.10 4.91 -0.87
N ILE A 213 7.92 4.42 0.36
CA ILE A 213 8.43 3.11 0.76
C ILE A 213 7.39 2.09 0.30
N SER A 214 7.69 1.36 -0.78
CA SER A 214 6.86 0.21 -1.14
C SER A 214 7.28 -1.01 -0.31
N SER A 215 6.39 -1.55 0.51
CA SER A 215 6.65 -2.78 1.27
C SER A 215 6.75 -4.04 0.40
N THR A 216 6.35 -3.94 -0.87
CA THR A 216 6.19 -5.09 -1.77
C THR A 216 7.23 -5.15 -2.89
N ASN A 217 7.98 -4.07 -3.11
CA ASN A 217 8.95 -4.03 -4.20
C ASN A 217 10.34 -4.44 -3.71
N ALA A 218 10.77 -5.62 -4.16
CA ALA A 218 12.16 -6.04 -4.12
C ALA A 218 13.09 -5.04 -4.87
N ASP A 219 12.51 -4.18 -5.72
CA ASP A 219 13.19 -3.14 -6.48
C ASP A 219 13.54 -1.86 -5.70
N ASN A 220 13.27 -1.80 -4.38
CA ASN A 220 13.68 -0.66 -3.54
C ASN A 220 15.14 -0.78 -3.06
N GLU A 221 16.05 -1.26 -3.90
CA GLU A 221 17.45 -1.52 -3.50
C GLU A 221 18.25 -0.25 -3.18
N PHE A 222 17.75 0.91 -3.63
CA PHE A 222 18.26 2.23 -3.26
C PHE A 222 17.39 2.93 -2.19
N GLY A 223 16.46 2.20 -1.57
CA GLY A 223 15.56 2.70 -0.53
C GLY A 223 14.34 3.47 -1.05
N PRO A 224 13.67 4.21 -0.15
CA PRO A 224 12.52 5.06 -0.48
C PRO A 224 12.86 6.07 -1.57
N GLY A 225 12.02 6.13 -2.59
CA GLY A 225 12.22 7.06 -3.69
C GLY A 225 11.30 6.80 -4.87
N ILE A 226 11.33 7.71 -5.83
CA ILE A 226 10.71 7.52 -7.13
C ILE A 226 11.74 6.89 -8.06
N HIS A 227 11.58 5.59 -8.29
CA HIS A 227 12.45 4.77 -9.11
C HIS A 227 12.11 4.90 -10.60
N THR A 228 13.11 5.23 -11.41
CA THR A 228 12.99 5.38 -12.87
C THR A 228 14.10 4.63 -13.61
N THR A 229 13.86 4.27 -14.86
CA THR A 229 14.82 3.59 -15.74
C THR A 229 14.88 4.27 -17.10
N GLU A 230 16.02 4.18 -17.78
CA GLU A 230 16.21 4.67 -19.15
C GLU A 230 15.63 3.71 -20.21
N SER A 231 15.23 2.49 -19.81
CA SER A 231 14.74 1.46 -20.73
C SER A 231 13.22 1.34 -20.68
N LEU A 232 12.55 1.69 -21.78
CA LEU A 232 11.10 1.51 -21.95
C LEU A 232 10.71 0.04 -21.80
N LEU A 233 11.55 -0.87 -22.33
CA LEU A 233 11.36 -2.31 -22.22
C LEU A 233 11.37 -2.78 -20.77
N THR A 234 12.33 -2.28 -19.99
CA THR A 234 12.44 -2.55 -18.55
C THR A 234 11.19 -2.05 -17.85
N ALA A 235 10.79 -0.79 -18.08
CA ALA A 235 9.56 -0.23 -17.52
C ALA A 235 8.32 -1.07 -17.88
N LYS A 236 8.19 -1.55 -19.11
CA LYS A 236 7.07 -2.40 -19.53
C LYS A 236 7.07 -3.76 -18.85
N LYS A 237 8.22 -4.43 -18.77
CA LYS A 237 8.34 -5.74 -18.11
C LYS A 237 7.78 -5.67 -16.68
N TYR A 238 8.09 -4.56 -16.04
CA TYR A 238 7.75 -4.27 -14.67
C TYR A 238 6.32 -3.70 -14.48
N ALA A 239 5.76 -2.95 -15.43
CA ALA A 239 4.37 -2.47 -15.38
C ALA A 239 3.35 -3.62 -15.47
N GLY A 240 3.77 -4.81 -15.88
CA GLY A 240 2.91 -5.98 -15.93
C GLY A 240 1.94 -5.96 -17.13
N ARG A 241 0.78 -6.58 -16.95
CA ARG A 241 -0.28 -6.67 -17.97
C ARG A 241 -1.17 -5.44 -18.00
N THR A 242 -1.54 -4.94 -16.82
CA THR A 242 -2.40 -3.79 -16.65
C THR A 242 -1.68 -2.80 -15.73
N GLY A 243 -1.47 -1.59 -16.19
CA GLY A 243 -0.69 -0.59 -15.46
C GLY A 243 -0.43 0.65 -16.29
N ALA A 244 0.55 1.43 -15.87
CA ALA A 244 0.95 2.64 -16.56
C ALA A 244 2.46 2.85 -16.53
N ILE A 245 2.95 3.61 -17.51
CA ILE A 245 4.32 4.11 -17.55
C ILE A 245 4.26 5.63 -17.62
N MET A 246 4.78 6.31 -16.61
CA MET A 246 5.03 7.75 -16.67
C MET A 246 6.36 7.99 -17.38
N VAL A 247 6.36 8.95 -18.30
CA VAL A 247 7.50 9.31 -19.16
C VAL A 247 7.96 10.70 -18.77
N PHE A 248 9.23 10.82 -18.41
CA PHE A 248 9.85 12.08 -18.00
C PHE A 248 11.03 12.40 -18.90
N SER A 249 11.30 13.70 -19.08
CA SER A 249 12.65 14.13 -19.47
C SER A 249 13.59 14.07 -18.25
N THR A 250 14.89 13.87 -18.47
CA THR A 250 15.88 13.92 -17.40
C THR A 250 15.95 15.35 -16.85
N PRO A 251 15.68 15.57 -15.55
CA PRO A 251 15.74 16.91 -14.96
C PRO A 251 17.15 17.52 -15.00
N ASP A 252 17.24 18.85 -14.92
CA ASP A 252 18.54 19.52 -14.78
C ASP A 252 19.17 19.24 -13.41
N GLU A 253 20.16 18.35 -13.44
CA GLU A 253 20.89 17.88 -12.28
C GLU A 253 21.85 18.90 -11.68
N ARG A 254 22.16 20.01 -12.38
CA ARG A 254 23.06 21.06 -11.84
C ARG A 254 22.55 21.65 -10.53
N SER A 255 21.23 21.61 -10.35
CA SER A 255 20.56 22.10 -9.15
C SER A 255 20.43 21.03 -8.06
N LEU A 256 20.67 19.75 -8.38
CA LEU A 256 20.40 18.60 -7.51
C LEU A 256 21.71 17.98 -6.99
N LYS A 257 21.67 17.43 -5.78
CA LYS A 257 22.77 16.61 -5.27
C LYS A 257 22.63 15.18 -5.79
N CYS A 258 23.41 14.85 -6.81
CA CYS A 258 23.44 13.51 -7.39
C CYS A 258 24.55 12.67 -6.75
N TRP A 259 24.26 11.41 -6.48
CA TRP A 259 25.22 10.43 -6.00
C TRP A 259 25.12 9.13 -6.79
N GLU A 260 26.27 8.59 -7.19
CA GLU A 260 26.39 7.34 -7.91
C GLU A 260 27.22 6.36 -7.06
N PRO A 261 26.58 5.59 -6.15
CA PRO A 261 27.29 4.64 -5.31
C PRO A 261 28.04 3.62 -6.15
N THR A 262 29.31 3.37 -5.80
CA THR A 262 30.16 2.37 -6.48
C THR A 262 30.76 1.38 -5.50
N GLY A 263 31.15 0.20 -5.99
CA GLY A 263 31.86 -0.82 -5.22
C GLY A 263 31.20 -1.15 -3.86
N ASP A 264 31.89 -0.83 -2.77
CA ASP A 264 31.43 -1.10 -1.40
C ASP A 264 30.21 -0.29 -1.00
N GLU A 265 30.08 0.95 -1.47
CA GLU A 265 28.95 1.82 -1.14
C GLU A 265 27.67 1.24 -1.71
N TRP A 266 27.72 0.83 -2.98
CA TRP A 266 26.62 0.17 -3.66
C TRP A 266 26.23 -1.14 -2.96
N ARG A 267 27.23 -1.97 -2.60
CA ARG A 267 26.98 -3.25 -1.90
C ARG A 267 26.32 -3.03 -0.53
N ARG A 268 26.76 -2.02 0.23
CA ARG A 268 26.18 -1.71 1.54
C ARG A 268 24.77 -1.14 1.41
N LEU A 269 24.57 -0.22 0.47
CA LEU A 269 23.26 0.40 0.24
C LEU A 269 22.21 -0.64 -0.17
N THR A 270 22.52 -1.47 -1.16
CA THR A 270 21.61 -2.52 -1.64
C THR A 270 21.37 -3.58 -0.58
N ALA A 271 22.42 -4.02 0.14
CA ALA A 271 22.27 -4.98 1.24
C ALA A 271 21.36 -4.46 2.36
N LYS A 272 21.47 -3.17 2.72
CA LYS A 272 20.59 -2.55 3.72
C LYS A 272 19.13 -2.63 3.31
N TRP A 273 18.82 -2.18 2.09
CA TRP A 273 17.44 -2.02 1.66
C TRP A 273 16.76 -3.32 1.23
N ILE A 274 17.55 -4.32 0.84
CA ILE A 274 17.05 -5.68 0.59
C ILE A 274 16.92 -6.51 1.88
N GLY A 275 17.31 -5.94 3.03
CA GLY A 275 17.12 -6.54 4.35
C GLY A 275 18.08 -7.69 4.65
N LEU A 276 19.30 -7.65 4.09
CA LEU A 276 20.32 -8.64 4.45
C LEU A 276 20.75 -8.41 5.91
N SER A 277 20.63 -9.45 6.72
CA SER A 277 21.02 -9.43 8.14
C SER A 277 22.53 -9.60 8.26
N LEU A 278 23.29 -8.60 7.81
CA LEU A 278 24.72 -8.51 8.03
C LEU A 278 24.97 -7.47 9.14
N SER A 279 25.68 -7.89 10.18
CA SER A 279 25.75 -7.25 11.50
C SER A 279 26.23 -5.79 11.52
N ASP A 280 26.78 -5.26 10.43
CA ASP A 280 27.47 -3.96 10.37
C ASP A 280 27.16 -3.13 9.11
N ILE A 281 25.97 -3.28 8.50
CA ILE A 281 25.62 -2.45 7.33
C ILE A 281 25.12 -1.07 7.80
N GLY A 282 26.08 -0.15 7.99
CA GLY A 282 25.81 1.28 7.96
C GLY A 282 25.49 1.75 6.55
N VAL A 283 24.49 2.62 6.41
CA VAL A 283 24.22 3.31 5.14
C VAL A 283 25.31 4.34 4.88
N PRO A 284 25.86 4.45 3.66
CA PRO A 284 26.84 5.48 3.35
C PRO A 284 26.34 6.89 3.71
N PRO A 285 27.19 7.78 4.27
CA PRO A 285 26.77 9.11 4.73
C PRO A 285 26.08 9.95 3.65
N ASP A 286 26.53 9.83 2.39
CA ASP A 286 25.98 10.59 1.26
C ASP A 286 24.50 10.35 1.05
N TYR A 287 24.02 9.13 1.36
CA TYR A 287 22.61 8.75 1.25
C TYR A 287 21.66 9.73 1.95
N GLN A 288 22.09 10.33 3.06
CA GLN A 288 21.24 11.22 3.86
C GLN A 288 21.06 12.62 3.25
N THR A 289 21.92 13.01 2.31
CA THR A 289 21.98 14.40 1.84
C THR A 289 21.71 14.56 0.35
N VAL A 290 21.55 13.46 -0.38
CA VAL A 290 21.38 13.43 -1.83
C VAL A 290 19.93 13.62 -2.24
N ASP A 291 19.73 14.23 -3.40
CA ASP A 291 18.42 14.39 -4.02
C ASP A 291 18.13 13.24 -5.00
N VAL A 292 19.18 12.74 -5.66
CA VAL A 292 19.10 11.74 -6.72
C VAL A 292 20.20 10.69 -6.52
N ILE A 293 19.82 9.42 -6.58
CA ILE A 293 20.74 8.28 -6.58
C ILE A 293 20.72 7.66 -7.97
N LYS A 294 21.91 7.40 -8.54
CA LYS A 294 22.08 6.71 -9.81
C LYS A 294 22.87 5.43 -9.58
N GLY A 295 22.40 4.32 -10.11
CA GLY A 295 23.12 3.07 -9.90
C GLY A 295 22.67 1.99 -10.85
N VAL A 296 23.47 0.94 -10.93
CA VAL A 296 23.08 -0.30 -11.58
C VAL A 296 22.16 -1.09 -10.66
N THR A 297 21.13 -1.71 -11.22
CA THR A 297 20.26 -2.58 -10.44
C THR A 297 20.97 -3.85 -10.02
N SER A 298 20.42 -4.63 -9.10
CA SER A 298 20.95 -5.95 -8.76
C SER A 298 20.28 -7.09 -9.54
N THR A 299 21.02 -8.19 -9.71
CA THR A 299 20.47 -9.47 -10.17
C THR A 299 20.29 -10.45 -9.01
N ASP A 300 19.42 -11.45 -9.21
CA ASP A 300 19.28 -12.60 -8.29
C ASP A 300 18.89 -12.25 -6.84
N GLN A 301 18.11 -11.17 -6.63
CA GLN A 301 17.71 -10.69 -5.30
C GLN A 301 17.11 -11.79 -4.39
N SER A 302 16.22 -12.62 -4.94
CA SER A 302 15.60 -13.73 -4.19
C SER A 302 16.60 -14.79 -3.72
N LYS A 303 17.64 -15.08 -4.52
CA LYS A 303 18.73 -15.99 -4.13
C LYS A 303 19.63 -15.32 -3.08
N ALA A 304 19.90 -14.03 -3.23
CA ALA A 304 20.74 -13.28 -2.31
C ALA A 304 20.15 -13.23 -0.90
N GLN A 305 18.84 -12.97 -0.78
CA GLN A 305 18.12 -13.02 0.51
C GLN A 305 18.15 -14.42 1.14
N ARG A 306 17.84 -15.46 0.35
CA ARG A 306 17.83 -16.86 0.85
C ARG A 306 19.20 -17.34 1.33
N GLN A 307 20.27 -16.90 0.68
CA GLN A 307 21.64 -17.30 0.97
C GLN A 307 22.39 -16.31 1.87
N ASN A 308 21.71 -15.23 2.30
CA ASN A 308 22.29 -14.10 3.03
C ASN A 308 23.64 -13.64 2.46
N ARG A 309 23.70 -13.46 1.13
CA ARG A 309 24.90 -13.06 0.39
C ARG A 309 24.72 -11.69 -0.27
N PHE A 310 25.83 -11.00 -0.54
CA PHE A 310 25.80 -9.77 -1.33
C PHE A 310 25.25 -10.01 -2.73
N LEU A 311 24.63 -8.96 -3.27
CA LEU A 311 24.08 -8.93 -4.61
C LEU A 311 25.18 -8.71 -5.64
N ASN A 312 24.91 -9.17 -6.85
CA ASN A 312 25.73 -8.85 -8.02
C ASN A 312 25.07 -7.69 -8.78
N PRO A 313 25.86 -6.71 -9.22
CA PRO A 313 25.35 -5.66 -10.10
C PRO A 313 24.86 -6.25 -11.43
N ASP A 314 23.80 -5.65 -11.96
CA ASP A 314 23.24 -5.89 -13.29
C ASP A 314 23.77 -4.81 -14.27
N ASP A 315 23.41 -4.93 -15.55
CA ASP A 315 23.74 -3.95 -16.58
C ASP A 315 22.70 -2.82 -16.69
N VAL A 316 21.55 -2.97 -16.03
CA VAL A 316 20.45 -2.00 -16.11
C VAL A 316 20.67 -0.86 -15.14
N LYS A 317 20.68 0.37 -15.64
CA LYS A 317 20.75 1.57 -14.82
C LYS A 317 19.37 2.00 -14.31
N GLN A 318 19.36 2.49 -13.09
CA GLN A 318 18.21 3.07 -12.42
C GLN A 318 18.59 4.44 -11.84
N THR A 319 17.64 5.37 -11.93
CA THR A 319 17.73 6.70 -11.31
C THR A 319 16.60 6.84 -10.32
N VAL A 320 16.94 7.20 -9.08
CA VAL A 320 16.02 7.24 -7.95
C VAL A 320 15.99 8.64 -7.36
N PHE A 321 14.82 9.25 -7.33
CA PHE A 321 14.61 10.57 -6.74
C PHE A 321 14.13 10.38 -5.29
N VAL A 322 15.00 10.72 -4.34
CA VAL A 322 14.83 10.34 -2.93
C VAL A 322 14.44 11.50 -2.02
N SER A 323 14.72 12.74 -2.45
CA SER A 323 14.32 13.95 -1.71
C SER A 323 13.05 14.58 -2.31
N TYR A 324 12.40 15.43 -1.52
CA TYR A 324 11.29 16.26 -2.00
C TYR A 324 11.70 17.11 -3.21
N ARG A 325 12.90 17.71 -3.16
CA ARG A 325 13.44 18.55 -4.23
C ARG A 325 13.71 17.74 -5.50
N GLY A 326 14.27 16.55 -5.38
CA GLY A 326 14.45 15.63 -6.50
C GLY A 326 13.11 15.24 -7.14
N CYS A 327 12.13 14.89 -6.31
CA CYS A 327 10.78 14.54 -6.78
C CYS A 327 10.07 15.72 -7.45
N GLU A 328 10.23 16.94 -6.90
CA GLU A 328 9.67 18.14 -7.50
C GLU A 328 10.28 18.42 -8.89
N SER A 329 11.60 18.31 -9.01
CA SER A 329 12.30 18.44 -10.30
C SER A 329 11.85 17.38 -11.29
N LEU A 330 11.72 16.11 -10.89
CA LEU A 330 11.19 15.05 -11.75
C LEU A 330 9.76 15.34 -12.19
N ARG A 331 8.89 15.78 -11.27
CA ARG A 331 7.48 16.06 -11.56
C ARG A 331 7.31 17.12 -12.66
N ARG A 332 8.15 18.16 -12.65
CA ARG A 332 8.15 19.21 -13.68
C ARG A 332 8.51 18.68 -15.06
N GLU A 333 9.22 17.56 -15.12
CA GLU A 333 9.63 16.92 -16.36
C GLU A 333 8.68 15.84 -16.86
N LEU A 334 7.53 15.62 -16.23
CA LEU A 334 6.52 14.68 -16.74
C LEU A 334 6.01 15.13 -18.11
N LYS A 335 6.19 14.30 -19.14
CA LYS A 335 5.78 14.59 -20.53
C LYS A 335 4.58 13.77 -20.97
N ALA A 336 4.48 12.53 -20.52
CA ALA A 336 3.38 11.64 -20.92
C ALA A 336 3.10 10.55 -19.88
N ILE A 337 1.91 9.98 -19.97
CA ILE A 337 1.50 8.77 -19.24
C ILE A 337 0.97 7.78 -20.27
N ILE A 338 1.59 6.60 -20.34
CA ILE A 338 1.20 5.53 -21.26
C ILE A 338 0.41 4.50 -20.45
N PHE A 339 -0.87 4.37 -20.75
CA PHE A 339 -1.72 3.33 -20.16
C PHE A 339 -1.51 2.02 -20.89
N ILE A 340 -1.40 0.93 -20.13
CA ILE A 340 -1.24 -0.42 -20.63
C ILE A 340 -2.47 -1.19 -20.20
N GLU A 341 -3.29 -1.55 -21.19
CA GLU A 341 -4.48 -2.36 -20.99
C GLU A 341 -4.25 -3.75 -21.58
N CYS A 342 -4.76 -4.76 -20.88
CA CYS A 342 -4.84 -6.10 -21.43
C CYS A 342 -6.12 -6.16 -22.27
N SER A 343 -5.98 -6.32 -23.59
CA SER A 343 -7.12 -6.67 -24.43
C SER A 343 -7.56 -8.08 -24.06
N GLU A 344 -8.82 -8.24 -23.64
CA GLU A 344 -9.44 -9.56 -23.36
C GLU A 344 -9.58 -10.42 -24.62
#